data_AF-A0A523PSX9-F1
#
_entry.id   AF-A0A523PSX9-F1
#
_cell.length_a   1.000
_cell.length_b   1.000
_cell.length_c   1.000
_cell.angle_alpha   90.00
_cell.angle_beta   90.00
_cell.angle_gamma   90.00
#
_symmetry.space_group_name_H-M   'P 1'
#
loop_
_entity.id
_entity.type
_entity.pdbx_description
1 polymer ?
#
loop_
_entity_poly.entity_id
_entity_poly.type
_entity_poly.pdbx_seq_one_letter_code
_entity_poly.pdbx_strand_id
1 'polypeptide(L)'
;MGAASGAARRHRTRSAKCGWTLPAGSARGLRRPTSSTRASLPSGIRRRSAARARRPSTRGARETDRLLPAALHAVRALEHRDLPVLAGAPPRARDGPQRGARVKQIACCQPHYIPWIGYFEMIDRVDEFWFLDDVDFIKREWKNRNRIRKDRTGAEVKWLTVPIERASQRGTHIAAAKLASDVDWRRRHLDAFRHVYRHAPFFADALELLEAGFARTAATLGDLNVALLIDLCRYLGIETALGCTSSLGASGHKTEKLIGVCRAVGATGYLANNGSAGYLRLECFADERIACAFQDYEHPTYEQRSQGALLPFVSHLSVLDLIANQGADSLELLRQGGRVRS
;
A
#
# COMPACT_ATOMS: atom_id res chain seq x y z
N MET A 1 -7.27 48.54 -47.79
CA MET A 1 -7.77 48.13 -46.47
C MET A 1 -8.31 46.71 -46.59
N GLY A 2 -7.47 45.71 -46.30
CA GLY A 2 -7.87 44.30 -46.31
C GLY A 2 -7.50 43.69 -44.97
N ALA A 3 -8.49 43.32 -44.17
CA ALA A 3 -8.29 42.68 -42.87
C ALA A 3 -8.50 41.17 -43.00
N ALA A 4 -7.41 40.43 -42.83
CA ALA A 4 -7.42 38.97 -42.69
C ALA A 4 -7.76 38.59 -41.24
N SER A 5 -8.82 37.79 -41.07
CA SER A 5 -9.20 37.18 -39.79
C SER A 5 -8.46 35.84 -39.62
N GLY A 6 -7.46 35.81 -38.73
CA GLY A 6 -6.72 34.61 -38.35
C GLY A 6 -7.42 33.81 -37.25
N ALA A 7 -7.66 32.52 -37.53
CA ALA A 7 -8.25 31.56 -36.61
C ALA A 7 -7.28 31.14 -35.49
N ALA A 8 -7.69 31.31 -34.23
CA ALA A 8 -6.95 30.81 -33.07
C ALA A 8 -7.29 29.33 -32.78
N ARG A 9 -6.36 28.43 -33.11
CA ARG A 9 -6.39 27.02 -32.69
C ARG A 9 -6.14 26.92 -31.18
N ARG A 10 -7.15 26.47 -30.42
CA ARG A 10 -7.00 26.10 -29.00
C ARG A 10 -6.36 24.71 -28.89
N HIS A 11 -5.15 24.64 -28.35
CA HIS A 11 -4.49 23.38 -27.97
C HIS A 11 -5.23 22.73 -26.79
N ARG A 12 -5.81 21.55 -27.03
CA ARG A 12 -6.28 20.63 -25.96
C ARG A 12 -5.08 19.87 -25.41
N THR A 13 -4.72 20.13 -24.16
CA THR A 13 -3.77 19.29 -23.41
C THR A 13 -4.49 18.02 -22.92
N ARG A 14 -4.01 16.85 -23.36
CA ARG A 14 -4.46 15.55 -22.86
C ARG A 14 -3.81 15.29 -21.50
N SER A 15 -4.63 15.15 -20.47
CA SER A 15 -4.21 14.67 -19.14
C SER A 15 -3.81 13.19 -19.24
N ALA A 16 -2.59 12.87 -18.81
CA ALA A 16 -2.01 11.53 -18.85
C ALA A 16 -2.48 10.70 -17.64
N LYS A 17 -3.01 9.50 -17.90
CA LYS A 17 -3.44 8.53 -16.89
C LYS A 17 -2.21 7.99 -16.15
N CYS A 18 -2.22 8.02 -14.81
CA CYS A 18 -1.23 7.36 -13.97
C CYS A 18 -1.53 5.84 -13.94
N GLY A 19 -0.94 5.11 -14.90
CA GLY A 19 -1.11 3.66 -15.02
C GLY A 19 0.04 2.91 -14.38
N TRP A 20 -0.23 2.18 -13.30
CA TRP A 20 0.57 1.00 -12.97
C TRP A 20 0.28 -0.06 -14.04
N THR A 21 1.18 -0.24 -15.00
CA THR A 21 1.14 -1.40 -15.90
C THR A 21 2.00 -2.52 -15.32
N LEU A 22 1.35 -3.55 -14.80
CA LEU A 22 1.99 -4.82 -14.47
C LEU A 22 2.33 -5.57 -15.77
N PRO A 23 3.48 -6.23 -15.89
CA PRO A 23 3.76 -7.10 -17.03
C PRO A 23 2.82 -8.31 -17.02
N ALA A 24 2.09 -8.52 -18.11
CA ALA A 24 1.26 -9.69 -18.32
C ALA A 24 2.16 -10.91 -18.59
N GLY A 25 2.13 -11.91 -17.70
CA GLY A 25 2.75 -13.21 -17.94
C GLY A 25 2.09 -13.91 -19.12
N SER A 26 2.88 -14.26 -20.13
CA SER A 26 2.44 -14.97 -21.33
C SER A 26 2.12 -16.43 -21.02
N ALA A 27 0.84 -16.78 -20.97
CA ALA A 27 0.41 -18.18 -21.12
C ALA A 27 0.31 -18.50 -22.62
N ARG A 28 1.39 -19.08 -23.19
CA ARG A 28 1.31 -19.70 -24.52
C ARG A 28 0.63 -21.05 -24.40
N GLY A 29 -0.40 -21.24 -25.22
CA GLY A 29 -1.25 -22.41 -25.26
C GLY A 29 -0.51 -23.67 -25.71
N LEU A 30 -0.93 -24.79 -25.11
CA LEU A 30 -0.72 -26.12 -25.66
C LEU A 30 -2.08 -26.71 -26.01
N ARG A 31 -2.16 -27.12 -27.28
CA ARG A 31 -3.32 -27.63 -27.99
C ARG A 31 -3.75 -28.98 -27.40
N ARG A 32 -5.06 -29.20 -27.36
CA ARG A 32 -5.69 -30.53 -27.24
C ARG A 32 -5.32 -31.39 -28.45
N PRO A 33 -5.24 -32.72 -28.27
CA PRO A 33 -5.74 -33.63 -29.27
C PRO A 33 -6.89 -34.48 -28.72
N THR A 34 -7.90 -34.60 -29.57
CA THR A 34 -8.98 -35.58 -29.54
C THR A 34 -8.48 -36.92 -30.05
N SER A 35 -8.82 -38.03 -29.39
CA SER A 35 -9.38 -39.23 -30.07
C SER A 35 -9.78 -40.30 -29.05
N SER A 36 -10.90 -40.95 -29.37
CA SER A 36 -11.49 -42.11 -28.72
C SER A 36 -10.83 -43.41 -29.19
N THR A 37 -10.54 -44.35 -28.30
CA THR A 37 -10.78 -45.79 -28.55
C THR A 37 -10.86 -46.57 -27.22
N ARG A 38 -11.85 -47.48 -27.15
CA ARG A 38 -12.13 -48.46 -26.08
C ARG A 38 -10.99 -49.47 -25.89
N ALA A 39 -10.78 -49.94 -24.65
CA ALA A 39 -10.61 -51.37 -24.33
C ALA A 39 -10.70 -51.65 -22.80
N SER A 40 -11.73 -52.40 -22.45
CA SER A 40 -11.86 -53.52 -21.49
C SER A 40 -10.86 -53.75 -20.34
N LEU A 41 -11.43 -53.94 -19.15
CA LEU A 41 -10.84 -54.56 -17.95
C LEU A 41 -10.43 -56.02 -18.18
N PRO A 42 -9.56 -56.55 -17.28
CA PRO A 42 -10.00 -57.69 -16.49
C PRO A 42 -9.74 -57.54 -14.98
N SER A 43 -10.54 -58.31 -14.26
CA SER A 43 -10.71 -58.42 -12.82
C SER A 43 -9.64 -59.28 -12.12
N GLY A 44 -9.42 -58.96 -10.84
CA GLY A 44 -9.02 -59.93 -9.82
C GLY A 44 -7.59 -59.83 -9.31
N ILE A 45 -7.41 -59.46 -8.04
CA ILE A 45 -6.98 -60.37 -6.96
C ILE A 45 -6.55 -59.58 -5.70
N ARG A 46 -7.26 -59.91 -4.60
CA ARG A 46 -6.91 -59.98 -3.17
C ARG A 46 -6.49 -58.72 -2.38
N ARG A 47 -7.33 -58.50 -1.35
CA ARG A 47 -7.07 -57.82 -0.07
C ARG A 47 -5.74 -58.24 0.58
N ARG A 48 -5.01 -57.26 1.12
CA ARG A 48 -4.25 -57.41 2.37
C ARG A 48 -4.37 -56.15 3.23
N SER A 49 -4.50 -56.43 4.52
CA SER A 49 -4.80 -55.57 5.65
C SER A 49 -3.56 -54.95 6.29
N ALA A 50 -3.77 -53.76 6.86
CA ALA A 50 -3.15 -53.17 8.06
C ALA A 50 -1.61 -53.17 8.21
N ALA A 51 -1.03 -51.96 8.24
CA ALA A 51 0.11 -51.66 9.09
C ALA A 51 -0.05 -50.28 9.73
N ARG A 52 0.09 -50.29 11.05
CA ARG A 52 -0.20 -49.26 12.05
C ARG A 52 1.02 -48.34 12.17
N ALA A 53 0.93 -47.09 11.70
CA ALA A 53 1.97 -46.10 11.92
C ALA A 53 1.75 -45.40 13.28
N ARG A 54 2.72 -45.59 14.18
CA ARG A 54 2.77 -45.05 15.54
C ARG A 54 3.02 -43.53 15.50
N ARG A 55 2.30 -42.79 16.34
CA ARG A 55 2.60 -41.40 16.72
C ARG A 55 3.86 -41.37 17.60
N PRO A 56 4.73 -40.35 17.47
CA PRO A 56 5.53 -39.88 18.59
C PRO A 56 4.80 -38.74 19.31
N SER A 57 4.77 -38.84 20.64
CA SER A 57 4.34 -37.81 21.57
C SER A 57 5.53 -36.97 22.03
N THR A 58 5.38 -35.64 22.07
CA THR A 58 6.11 -34.70 22.94
C THR A 58 5.28 -33.42 22.92
N ARG A 59 4.43 -33.11 23.93
CA ARG A 59 4.78 -32.48 25.22
C ARG A 59 5.98 -31.55 25.12
N GLY A 60 5.70 -30.25 25.03
CA GLY A 60 6.70 -29.19 25.10
C GLY A 60 6.36 -27.95 24.26
N ALA A 61 5.24 -27.28 24.53
CA ALA A 61 4.96 -25.93 24.01
C ALA A 61 3.85 -25.28 24.83
N ARG A 62 4.20 -24.82 26.04
CA ARG A 62 3.40 -23.87 26.83
C ARG A 62 4.35 -23.04 27.66
N GLU A 63 4.94 -22.01 27.06
CA GLU A 63 5.42 -20.81 27.77
C GLU A 63 5.95 -19.77 26.77
N THR A 64 5.04 -19.12 26.04
CA THR A 64 5.24 -17.76 25.50
C THR A 64 3.86 -17.19 25.24
N ASP A 65 3.09 -17.02 26.31
CA ASP A 65 1.87 -16.23 26.28
C ASP A 65 1.87 -15.38 27.55
N ARG A 66 1.54 -14.09 27.40
CA ARG A 66 1.71 -12.97 28.35
C ARG A 66 3.02 -12.19 28.24
N LEU A 67 3.19 -11.44 27.15
CA LEU A 67 3.57 -10.02 27.24
C LEU A 67 3.14 -9.33 25.93
N LEU A 68 1.93 -8.75 25.93
CA LEU A 68 1.50 -7.46 25.34
C LEU A 68 -0.01 -7.53 25.10
N PRO A 69 -0.78 -6.60 25.70
CA PRO A 69 -1.11 -5.40 24.94
C PRO A 69 -1.12 -4.15 25.83
N ALA A 70 0.06 -3.55 26.06
CA ALA A 70 0.14 -2.18 26.58
C ALA A 70 0.03 -1.13 25.45
N ALA A 71 0.25 -1.52 24.19
CA ALA A 71 0.20 -0.61 23.05
C ALA A 71 -1.22 -0.26 22.57
N LEU A 72 -2.24 -1.07 22.89
CA LEU A 72 -3.62 -0.88 22.40
C LEU A 72 -4.42 0.21 23.16
N HIS A 73 -4.07 0.53 24.41
CA HIS A 73 -4.87 1.49 25.20
C HIS A 73 -4.63 2.97 24.84
N ALA A 74 -3.59 3.29 24.09
CA ALA A 74 -3.24 4.67 23.75
C ALA A 74 -4.07 5.28 22.59
N VAL A 75 -4.86 4.48 21.86
CA VAL A 75 -5.58 4.94 20.65
C VAL A 75 -6.86 5.75 20.97
N ARG A 76 -7.28 5.80 22.24
CA ARG A 76 -8.55 6.44 22.65
C ARG A 76 -8.46 7.91 23.07
N ALA A 77 -7.29 8.50 23.15
CA ALA A 77 -7.15 9.91 23.50
C ALA A 77 -6.35 10.60 22.40
N LEU A 78 -7.00 11.53 21.69
CA LEU A 78 -6.48 12.83 21.22
C LEU A 78 -7.46 13.39 20.17
N GLU A 79 -8.36 14.25 20.63
CA GLU A 79 -9.16 15.15 19.79
C GLU A 79 -8.33 16.36 19.37
N HIS A 80 -8.56 16.81 18.13
CA HIS A 80 -8.24 18.09 17.51
C HIS A 80 -7.13 18.96 18.12
N ARG A 81 -6.02 19.09 17.38
CA ARG A 81 -5.37 20.38 17.05
C ARG A 81 -4.33 20.19 15.94
N ASP A 82 -4.15 21.27 15.18
CA ASP A 82 -3.22 21.54 14.08
C ASP A 82 -2.13 20.49 13.84
N LEU A 83 -1.97 20.03 12.59
CA LEU A 83 -0.95 19.06 12.21
C LEU A 83 0.25 19.74 11.50
N PRO A 84 1.16 20.43 12.22
CA PRO A 84 2.55 20.46 11.82
C PRO A 84 3.17 19.08 12.12
N VAL A 85 4.21 18.71 11.35
CA VAL A 85 5.09 17.52 11.49
C VAL A 85 4.67 16.61 12.65
N LEU A 86 3.98 15.51 12.36
CA LEU A 86 3.66 14.51 13.36
C LEU A 86 4.98 13.93 13.86
N ALA A 87 5.38 14.37 15.06
CA ALA A 87 6.69 14.11 15.65
C ALA A 87 6.97 12.59 15.67
N GLY A 88 7.80 12.15 14.72
CA GLY A 88 8.54 10.91 14.85
C GLY A 88 9.62 11.10 15.91
N ALA A 89 9.90 10.05 16.69
CA ALA A 89 11.09 10.01 17.52
C ALA A 89 12.34 10.28 16.65
N PRO A 90 13.43 10.84 17.21
CA PRO A 90 14.67 11.03 16.46
C PRO A 90 15.10 9.71 15.81
N PRO A 91 15.65 9.74 14.58
CA PRO A 91 15.97 8.53 13.85
C PRO A 91 16.91 7.65 14.68
N ARG A 92 16.56 6.36 14.86
CA ARG A 92 17.48 5.39 15.45
C ARG A 92 18.82 5.45 14.71
N ALA A 93 19.90 5.54 15.46
CA ALA A 93 21.22 5.22 14.96
C ALA A 93 21.20 3.75 14.51
N ARG A 94 21.22 3.50 13.20
CA ARG A 94 21.57 2.17 12.68
C ARG A 94 23.07 2.01 12.94
N ASP A 95 23.44 1.11 13.85
CA ASP A 95 24.83 0.90 14.24
C ASP A 95 25.68 0.51 13.02
N GLY A 96 26.55 1.43 12.60
CA GLY A 96 27.48 1.30 11.49
C GLY A 96 28.51 2.44 11.55
N PRO A 97 29.76 2.21 11.11
CA PRO A 97 30.87 3.14 11.35
C PRO A 97 30.63 4.48 10.65
N GLN A 98 30.67 5.57 11.41
CA GLN A 98 30.39 6.92 10.92
C GLN A 98 31.51 7.41 9.96
N ARG A 99 31.16 7.64 8.69
CA ARG A 99 31.94 8.40 7.71
C ARG A 99 30.98 9.22 6.83
N GLY A 100 31.17 10.55 6.82
CA GLY A 100 30.45 11.51 5.98
C GLY A 100 29.12 12.02 6.56
N ALA A 101 28.77 13.28 6.29
CA ALA A 101 27.45 13.81 6.63
C ALA A 101 26.37 12.94 5.95
N ARG A 102 25.52 12.29 6.75
CA ARG A 102 24.48 11.38 6.25
C ARG A 102 23.55 12.14 5.31
N VAL A 103 23.37 11.61 4.09
CA VAL A 103 22.39 12.12 3.11
C VAL A 103 21.00 11.98 3.74
N LYS A 104 20.28 13.10 3.90
CA LYS A 104 18.87 13.08 4.29
C LYS A 104 18.04 12.67 3.08
N GLN A 105 17.46 11.47 3.14
CA GLN A 105 16.69 10.88 2.05
C GLN A 105 15.20 10.97 2.35
N ILE A 106 14.42 11.50 1.41
CA ILE A 106 12.96 11.59 1.51
C ILE A 106 12.26 10.86 0.38
N ALA A 107 10.98 10.54 0.57
CA ALA A 107 10.08 10.14 -0.51
C ALA A 107 8.79 10.96 -0.45
N CYS A 108 8.15 11.13 -1.60
CA CYS A 108 6.80 11.70 -1.65
C CYS A 108 5.88 10.80 -2.46
N CYS A 109 4.70 10.51 -1.91
CA CYS A 109 3.64 9.85 -2.66
C CYS A 109 2.27 10.37 -2.24
N GLN A 110 1.31 10.30 -3.15
CA GLN A 110 -0.08 10.65 -2.85
C GLN A 110 -0.58 9.76 -1.69
N PRO A 111 -1.38 10.30 -0.76
CA PRO A 111 -1.96 9.48 0.30
C PRO A 111 -2.94 8.48 -0.31
N HIS A 112 -2.56 7.21 -0.33
CA HIS A 112 -3.34 6.13 -0.94
C HIS A 112 -4.31 5.52 0.07
N TYR A 113 -5.45 5.02 -0.42
CA TYR A 113 -6.43 4.33 0.41
C TYR A 113 -5.94 2.91 0.70
N ILE A 114 -5.62 2.63 1.97
CA ILE A 114 -5.16 1.32 2.50
C ILE A 114 -4.20 0.58 1.54
N PRO A 115 -3.06 1.19 1.14
CA PRO A 115 -2.26 0.76 0.01
C PRO A 115 -1.66 -0.63 0.19
N TRP A 116 -1.12 -1.17 -0.90
CA TRP A 116 -0.34 -2.40 -0.88
C TRP A 116 1.02 -2.21 -0.18
N ILE A 117 1.66 -3.32 0.15
CA ILE A 117 2.81 -3.36 1.07
C ILE A 117 4.06 -2.62 0.57
N GLY A 118 4.28 -2.53 -0.75
CA GLY A 118 5.40 -1.75 -1.31
C GLY A 118 5.30 -0.25 -1.04
N TYR A 119 4.10 0.28 -0.73
CA TYR A 119 3.96 1.67 -0.28
C TYR A 119 4.60 1.89 1.10
N PHE A 120 4.40 0.95 2.02
CA PHE A 120 4.94 1.01 3.37
C PHE A 120 6.44 0.73 3.41
N GLU A 121 6.93 -0.12 2.52
CA GLU A 121 8.37 -0.33 2.39
C GLU A 121 9.10 0.94 1.92
N MET A 122 8.49 1.73 1.03
CA MET A 122 9.03 3.04 0.67
C MET A 122 9.09 3.98 1.87
N ILE A 123 8.04 4.00 2.70
CA ILE A 123 8.01 4.83 3.92
C ILE A 123 9.15 4.39 4.86
N ASP A 124 9.31 3.08 5.09
CA ASP A 124 10.32 2.51 5.99
C ASP A 124 11.78 2.72 5.50
N ARG A 125 11.98 3.01 4.22
CA ARG A 125 13.30 3.24 3.61
C ARG A 125 13.87 4.64 3.78
N VAL A 126 13.03 5.64 4.05
CA VAL A 126 13.42 7.05 4.02
C VAL A 126 13.45 7.66 5.42
N ASP A 127 14.16 8.78 5.58
CA ASP A 127 14.20 9.50 6.86
C ASP A 127 12.89 10.26 7.10
N GLU A 128 12.30 10.82 6.03
CA GLU A 128 10.98 11.46 6.06
C GLU A 128 10.15 11.06 4.85
N PHE A 129 8.85 10.87 5.07
CA PHE A 129 7.88 10.64 4.03
C PHE A 129 6.83 11.75 3.98
N TRP A 130 6.68 12.35 2.82
CA TRP A 130 5.77 13.47 2.60
C TRP A 130 4.58 13.05 1.73
N PHE A 131 3.38 13.06 2.33
CA PHE A 131 2.13 12.83 1.61
C PHE A 131 1.90 13.96 0.62
N LEU A 132 1.89 13.61 -0.67
CA LEU A 132 1.62 14.53 -1.77
C LEU A 132 0.11 14.75 -1.89
N ASP A 133 -0.46 15.47 -0.93
CA ASP A 133 -1.90 15.69 -0.71
C ASP A 133 -2.44 16.91 -1.48
N ASP A 134 -1.56 17.83 -1.82
CA ASP A 134 -1.83 19.03 -2.60
C ASP A 134 -1.61 18.85 -4.11
N VAL A 135 -2.03 17.70 -4.64
CA VAL A 135 -2.17 17.45 -6.09
C VAL A 135 -3.58 16.99 -6.44
N ASP A 136 -3.96 17.15 -7.71
CA ASP A 136 -5.29 16.81 -8.19
C ASP A 136 -5.69 15.36 -7.88
N PHE A 137 -6.90 15.21 -7.33
CA PHE A 137 -7.58 13.95 -7.21
C PHE A 137 -7.97 13.41 -8.59
N ILE A 138 -7.65 12.14 -8.82
CA ILE A 138 -8.08 11.39 -10.01
C ILE A 138 -8.94 10.21 -9.58
N LYS A 139 -10.16 10.15 -10.13
CA LYS A 139 -11.16 9.14 -9.80
C LYS A 139 -10.71 7.75 -10.26
N ARG A 140 -11.03 6.72 -9.45
CA ARG A 140 -10.78 5.29 -9.72
C ARG A 140 -9.28 4.95 -9.74
N GLU A 141 -8.52 5.60 -8.89
CA GLU A 141 -7.10 5.31 -8.67
C GLU A 141 -6.86 4.90 -7.21
N TRP A 142 -5.62 4.54 -6.88
CA TRP A 142 -5.22 4.04 -5.56
C TRP A 142 -5.55 4.98 -4.39
N LYS A 143 -5.78 6.26 -4.68
CA LYS A 143 -6.19 7.27 -3.69
C LYS A 143 -7.57 7.02 -3.14
N ASN A 144 -8.50 6.46 -3.92
CA ASN A 144 -9.88 6.25 -3.46
C ASN A 144 -10.35 4.81 -3.57
N ARG A 145 -9.47 3.87 -3.92
CA ARG A 145 -9.80 2.45 -3.93
C ARG A 145 -8.57 1.56 -3.82
N ASN A 146 -8.75 0.39 -3.24
CA ASN A 146 -7.77 -0.69 -3.28
C ASN A 146 -8.47 -2.06 -3.35
N ARG A 147 -7.69 -3.12 -3.53
CA ARG A 147 -8.15 -4.49 -3.71
C ARG A 147 -8.00 -5.29 -2.42
N ILE A 148 -8.98 -6.13 -2.18
CA ILE A 148 -8.91 -7.26 -1.25
C ILE A 148 -9.32 -8.52 -2.00
N ARG A 149 -9.15 -9.70 -1.40
CA ARG A 149 -9.71 -10.92 -1.98
C ARG A 149 -11.23 -10.81 -2.12
N LYS A 150 -11.77 -11.44 -3.15
CA LYS A 150 -13.21 -11.43 -3.42
C LYS A 150 -13.95 -12.36 -2.46
N ASP A 151 -13.37 -13.55 -2.25
CA ASP A 151 -13.89 -14.63 -1.42
C ASP A 151 -12.78 -15.25 -0.54
N ARG A 152 -13.10 -16.36 0.14
CA ARG A 152 -12.27 -17.01 1.15
C ARG A 152 -11.39 -18.16 0.62
N THR A 153 -11.52 -18.52 -0.66
CA THR A 153 -10.93 -19.76 -1.20
C THR A 153 -10.15 -19.52 -2.49
N GLY A 154 -10.63 -18.64 -3.35
CA GLY A 154 -10.08 -18.35 -4.67
C GLY A 154 -9.04 -17.25 -4.69
N ALA A 155 -8.48 -17.02 -5.87
CA ALA A 155 -7.50 -15.96 -6.15
C ALA A 155 -8.14 -14.68 -6.71
N GLU A 156 -9.48 -14.64 -6.85
CA GLU A 156 -10.17 -13.46 -7.37
C GLU A 156 -10.10 -12.30 -6.39
N VAL A 157 -10.13 -11.08 -6.93
CA VAL A 157 -10.06 -9.83 -6.15
C VAL A 157 -11.30 -8.97 -6.36
N LYS A 158 -11.63 -8.15 -5.36
CA LYS A 158 -12.67 -7.13 -5.45
C LYS A 158 -12.14 -5.78 -4.98
N TRP A 159 -12.73 -4.71 -5.50
CA TRP A 159 -12.38 -3.34 -5.13
C TRP A 159 -13.20 -2.87 -3.93
N LEU A 160 -12.53 -2.27 -2.96
CA LEU A 160 -13.12 -1.36 -1.99
C LEU A 160 -12.93 0.06 -2.52
N THR A 161 -14.00 0.82 -2.66
CA THR A 161 -13.96 2.17 -3.27
C THR A 161 -14.61 3.18 -2.33
N VAL A 162 -13.81 4.12 -1.85
CA VAL A 162 -14.27 5.29 -1.13
C VAL A 162 -14.99 6.21 -2.13
N PRO A 163 -16.29 6.50 -1.93
CA PRO A 163 -17.05 7.39 -2.79
C PRO A 163 -16.69 8.86 -2.48
N ILE A 164 -16.53 9.63 -3.54
CA ILE A 164 -16.18 11.06 -3.50
C ILE A 164 -17.36 11.86 -4.05
N GLU A 165 -17.71 12.97 -3.42
CA GLU A 165 -18.79 13.84 -3.87
C GLU A 165 -18.59 14.26 -5.33
N ARG A 166 -19.68 14.38 -6.11
CA ARG A 166 -19.59 14.73 -7.54
C ARG A 166 -18.84 16.04 -7.79
N ALA A 167 -19.03 17.05 -6.94
CA ALA A 167 -18.36 18.34 -7.03
C ALA A 167 -16.83 18.25 -6.80
N SER A 168 -16.38 17.28 -6.01
CA SER A 168 -14.97 17.05 -5.68
C SER A 168 -14.24 16.12 -6.67
N GLN A 169 -14.89 15.67 -7.75
CA GLN A 169 -14.32 14.69 -8.68
C GLN A 169 -13.45 15.29 -9.80
N ARG A 170 -13.33 16.62 -9.91
CA ARG A 170 -12.60 17.29 -11.00
C ARG A 170 -11.90 18.56 -10.50
N GLY A 171 -10.61 18.69 -10.77
CA GLY A 171 -9.84 19.90 -10.45
C GLY A 171 -9.79 20.21 -8.96
N THR A 172 -9.88 19.17 -8.12
CA THR A 172 -9.85 19.29 -6.66
C THR A 172 -8.63 18.56 -6.16
N HIS A 173 -7.85 19.19 -5.28
CA HIS A 173 -6.71 18.54 -4.63
C HIS A 173 -7.19 17.40 -3.73
N ILE A 174 -6.36 16.37 -3.52
CA ILE A 174 -6.70 15.22 -2.67
C ILE A 174 -7.07 15.68 -1.25
N ALA A 175 -6.32 16.64 -0.70
CA ALA A 175 -6.59 17.26 0.60
C ALA A 175 -7.96 17.97 0.70
N ALA A 176 -8.58 18.34 -0.42
CA ALA A 176 -9.87 19.01 -0.46
C ALA A 176 -11.01 18.13 -1.01
N ALA A 177 -10.71 16.90 -1.44
CA ALA A 177 -11.68 16.03 -2.09
C ALA A 177 -12.67 15.45 -1.08
N LYS A 178 -13.91 15.97 -1.04
CA LYS A 178 -14.92 15.58 -0.04
C LYS A 178 -15.46 14.17 -0.23
N LEU A 179 -15.62 13.47 0.88
CA LEU A 179 -16.23 12.14 0.92
C LEU A 179 -17.74 12.22 0.71
N ALA A 180 -18.32 11.29 -0.05
CA ALA A 180 -19.76 11.24 -0.22
C ALA A 180 -20.45 10.74 1.08
N SER A 181 -21.47 11.46 1.54
CA SER A 181 -22.22 11.20 2.79
C SER A 181 -23.47 10.34 2.59
N ASP A 182 -23.94 10.18 1.36
CA ASP A 182 -25.19 9.52 0.98
C ASP A 182 -25.09 7.98 0.90
N VAL A 183 -23.90 7.42 1.09
CA VAL A 183 -23.64 5.98 0.97
C VAL A 183 -22.97 5.47 2.23
N ASP A 184 -23.53 4.43 2.85
CA ASP A 184 -22.86 3.71 3.93
C ASP A 184 -21.78 2.76 3.38
N TRP A 185 -20.76 3.35 2.76
CA TRP A 185 -19.63 2.63 2.18
C TRP A 185 -18.70 2.07 3.26
N ARG A 186 -18.63 2.70 4.44
CA ARG A 186 -17.82 2.25 5.58
C ARG A 186 -18.29 0.89 6.06
N ARG A 187 -19.60 0.74 6.34
CA ARG A 187 -20.18 -0.54 6.72
C ARG A 187 -19.97 -1.61 5.66
N ARG A 188 -20.20 -1.27 4.37
CA ARG A 188 -19.97 -2.20 3.26
C ARG A 188 -18.51 -2.67 3.16
N HIS A 189 -17.55 -1.77 3.39
CA HIS A 189 -16.13 -2.13 3.40
C HIS A 189 -15.80 -3.06 4.58
N LEU A 190 -16.29 -2.74 5.79
CA LEU A 190 -16.12 -3.59 6.97
C LEU A 190 -16.73 -4.98 6.74
N ASP A 191 -17.98 -5.06 6.26
CA ASP A 191 -18.64 -6.34 5.99
C ASP A 191 -17.89 -7.15 4.93
N ALA A 192 -17.42 -6.48 3.87
CA ALA A 192 -16.61 -7.10 2.84
C ALA A 192 -15.27 -7.64 3.37
N PHE A 193 -14.66 -6.93 4.33
CA PHE A 193 -13.42 -7.32 4.99
C PHE A 193 -13.64 -8.50 5.95
N ARG A 194 -14.63 -8.39 6.85
CA ARG A 194 -15.04 -9.47 7.77
C ARG A 194 -15.39 -10.75 7.02
N HIS A 195 -16.10 -10.65 5.90
CA HIS A 195 -16.44 -11.80 5.08
C HIS A 195 -15.21 -12.60 4.63
N VAL A 196 -14.14 -11.90 4.24
CA VAL A 196 -12.95 -12.50 3.64
C VAL A 196 -11.96 -12.94 4.71
N TYR A 197 -11.70 -12.10 5.70
CA TYR A 197 -10.56 -12.25 6.60
C TYR A 197 -10.88 -12.84 7.97
N ARG A 198 -12.16 -13.07 8.34
CA ARG A 198 -12.53 -13.53 9.70
C ARG A 198 -11.86 -14.81 10.22
N HIS A 199 -11.23 -15.58 9.33
CA HIS A 199 -10.52 -16.82 9.69
C HIS A 199 -9.00 -16.72 9.45
N ALA A 200 -8.50 -15.52 9.18
CA ALA A 200 -7.08 -15.25 9.12
C ALA A 200 -6.52 -15.13 10.56
N PRO A 201 -5.28 -15.56 10.83
CA PRO A 201 -4.74 -15.65 12.20
C PRO A 201 -4.78 -14.33 13.00
N PHE A 202 -4.57 -13.20 12.33
CA PHE A 202 -4.49 -11.86 12.94
C PHE A 202 -5.64 -10.96 12.45
N PHE A 203 -6.80 -11.56 12.21
CA PHE A 203 -7.97 -10.84 11.72
C PHE A 203 -8.40 -9.68 12.62
N ALA A 204 -8.35 -9.88 13.95
CA ALA A 204 -8.80 -8.88 14.91
C ALA A 204 -8.00 -7.57 14.76
N ASP A 205 -6.68 -7.69 14.70
CA ASP A 205 -5.75 -6.56 14.54
C ASP A 205 -6.04 -5.78 13.26
N ALA A 206 -6.18 -6.48 12.13
CA ALA A 206 -6.47 -5.84 10.84
C ALA A 206 -7.86 -5.18 10.82
N LEU A 207 -8.86 -5.80 11.45
CA LEU A 207 -10.20 -5.25 11.55
C LEU A 207 -10.22 -3.99 12.43
N GLU A 208 -9.54 -4.02 13.58
CA GLU A 208 -9.48 -2.90 14.51
C GLU A 208 -8.89 -1.65 13.85
N LEU A 209 -7.81 -1.79 13.08
CA LEU A 209 -7.21 -0.68 12.33
C LEU A 209 -8.21 -0.05 11.35
N LEU A 210 -9.01 -0.88 10.67
CA LEU A 210 -10.00 -0.41 9.71
C LEU A 210 -11.21 0.24 10.41
N GLU A 211 -11.67 -0.34 11.52
CA GLU A 211 -12.76 0.19 12.34
C GLU A 211 -12.38 1.53 12.98
N ALA A 212 -11.21 1.63 13.59
CA ALA A 212 -10.70 2.85 14.19
C ALA A 212 -10.57 3.97 13.15
N GLY A 213 -10.02 3.67 11.98
CA GLY A 213 -9.92 4.65 10.89
C GLY A 213 -11.29 5.11 10.37
N PHE A 214 -12.28 4.23 10.32
CA PHE A 214 -13.64 4.58 9.87
C PHE A 214 -14.51 5.27 10.91
N ALA A 215 -14.23 5.05 12.20
CA ALA A 215 -14.89 5.73 13.30
C ALA A 215 -14.50 7.22 13.40
N ARG A 216 -13.33 7.59 12.87
CA ARG A 216 -12.89 8.99 12.81
C ARG A 216 -13.76 9.81 11.86
N THR A 217 -14.09 11.01 12.29
CA THR A 217 -14.67 12.03 11.42
C THR A 217 -13.60 12.54 10.47
N ALA A 218 -13.74 12.22 9.18
CA ALA A 218 -12.91 12.73 8.11
C ALA A 218 -13.80 13.42 7.08
N ALA A 219 -13.53 14.69 6.80
CA ALA A 219 -14.28 15.46 5.81
C ALA A 219 -13.80 15.17 4.38
N THR A 220 -12.51 14.89 4.22
CA THR A 220 -11.87 14.71 2.91
C THR A 220 -11.18 13.36 2.76
N LEU A 221 -10.87 13.01 1.52
CA LEU A 221 -10.09 11.83 1.16
C LEU A 221 -8.66 11.90 1.70
N GLY A 222 -8.05 13.10 1.68
CA GLY A 222 -6.74 13.34 2.27
C GLY A 222 -6.72 13.00 3.76
N ASP A 223 -7.64 13.59 4.53
CA ASP A 223 -7.74 13.36 5.97
C ASP A 223 -7.90 11.87 6.31
N LEU A 224 -8.84 11.20 5.63
CA LEU A 224 -9.10 9.78 5.82
C LEU A 224 -7.85 8.93 5.55
N ASN A 225 -7.20 9.15 4.40
CA ASN A 225 -6.07 8.33 4.00
C ASN A 225 -4.85 8.59 4.87
N VAL A 226 -4.54 9.84 5.19
CA VAL A 226 -3.41 10.19 6.07
C VAL A 226 -3.61 9.55 7.45
N ALA A 227 -4.81 9.66 8.02
CA ALA A 227 -5.13 9.06 9.31
C ALA A 227 -4.98 7.52 9.30
N LEU A 228 -5.46 6.85 8.25
CA LEU A 228 -5.28 5.40 8.07
C LEU A 228 -3.80 5.02 7.91
N LEU A 229 -3.04 5.78 7.12
CA LEU A 229 -1.63 5.51 6.86
C LEU A 229 -0.78 5.65 8.13
N ILE A 230 -1.07 6.64 8.97
CA ILE A 230 -0.38 6.83 10.26
C ILE A 230 -0.62 5.63 11.18
N ASP A 231 -1.86 5.17 11.32
CA ASP A 231 -2.15 4.01 12.19
C ASP A 231 -1.52 2.73 11.64
N LEU A 232 -1.53 2.54 10.32
CA LEU A 232 -0.88 1.41 9.68
C LEU A 232 0.64 1.44 9.88
N CYS A 233 1.28 2.61 9.74
CA CYS A 233 2.71 2.76 10.04
C CYS A 233 3.00 2.45 11.51
N ARG A 234 2.17 2.95 12.44
CA ARG A 234 2.31 2.67 13.88
C ARG A 234 2.20 1.18 14.18
N TYR A 235 1.20 0.51 13.61
CA TYR A 235 1.02 -0.94 13.78
C TYR A 235 2.21 -1.72 13.22
N LEU A 236 2.70 -1.33 12.04
CA LEU A 236 3.86 -1.96 11.42
C LEU A 236 5.18 -1.64 12.13
N GLY A 237 5.21 -0.72 13.11
CA GLY A 237 6.45 -0.31 13.76
C GLY A 237 7.37 0.54 12.87
N ILE A 238 6.80 1.24 11.88
CA ILE A 238 7.52 2.18 11.01
C ILE A 238 7.66 3.51 11.76
N GLU A 239 8.90 3.90 12.05
CA GLU A 239 9.25 5.09 12.85
C GLU A 239 9.53 6.35 11.97
N THR A 240 9.44 6.22 10.64
CA THR A 240 9.69 7.32 9.68
C THR A 240 8.85 8.56 10.01
N ALA A 241 9.48 9.74 9.97
CA ALA A 241 8.75 10.99 10.17
C ALA A 241 7.80 11.25 8.99
N LEU A 242 6.55 11.60 9.30
CA LEU A 242 5.49 11.78 8.31
C LEU A 242 5.02 13.24 8.26
N GLY A 243 4.78 13.76 7.06
CA GLY A 243 4.24 15.10 6.86
C GLY A 243 3.41 15.22 5.59
N CYS A 244 2.72 16.34 5.40
CA CYS A 244 1.95 16.64 4.18
C CYS A 244 2.63 17.75 3.38
N THR A 245 2.71 17.62 2.06
CA THR A 245 3.35 18.64 1.21
C THR A 245 2.60 19.97 1.21
N SER A 246 1.28 19.93 1.45
CA SER A 246 0.45 21.13 1.66
C SER A 246 0.94 22.04 2.78
N SER A 247 1.66 21.50 3.78
CA SER A 247 2.21 22.26 4.90
C SER A 247 3.53 22.99 4.60
N LEU A 248 4.19 22.66 3.49
CA LEU A 248 5.55 23.15 3.17
C LEU A 248 5.58 24.39 2.26
N GLY A 249 4.44 24.80 1.71
CA GLY A 249 4.37 25.92 0.76
C GLY A 249 5.16 25.69 -0.54
N ALA A 250 5.61 24.46 -0.81
CA ALA A 250 6.35 24.12 -2.03
C ALA A 250 5.46 24.32 -3.26
N SER A 251 5.91 25.13 -4.22
CA SER A 251 5.19 25.45 -5.45
C SER A 251 5.77 24.71 -6.66
N GLY A 252 5.11 24.83 -7.82
CA GLY A 252 5.50 24.15 -9.06
C GLY A 252 4.63 22.92 -9.36
N HIS A 253 4.94 22.27 -10.48
CA HIS A 253 4.22 21.10 -10.97
C HIS A 253 5.18 19.92 -11.10
N LYS A 254 4.71 18.68 -10.91
CA LYS A 254 5.51 17.46 -11.15
C LYS A 254 6.89 17.50 -10.47
N THR A 255 7.98 17.42 -11.25
CA THR A 255 9.36 17.36 -10.75
C THR A 255 9.74 18.61 -9.95
N GLU A 256 9.31 19.79 -10.40
CA GLU A 256 9.60 21.06 -9.73
C GLU A 256 9.03 21.10 -8.31
N LYS A 257 7.82 20.55 -8.13
CA LYS A 257 7.18 20.41 -6.81
C LYS A 257 8.04 19.54 -5.89
N LEU A 258 8.51 18.39 -6.38
CA LEU A 258 9.29 17.43 -5.61
C LEU A 258 10.65 18.01 -5.18
N ILE A 259 11.31 18.75 -6.08
CA ILE A 259 12.53 19.50 -5.77
C ILE A 259 12.25 20.58 -4.72
N GLY A 260 11.14 21.31 -4.85
CA GLY A 260 10.70 22.30 -3.86
C GLY A 260 10.52 21.70 -2.47
N VAL A 261 9.92 20.50 -2.37
CA VAL A 261 9.80 19.75 -1.12
C VAL A 261 11.17 19.36 -0.57
N CYS A 262 12.08 18.82 -1.41
CA CYS A 262 13.44 18.46 -0.99
C CYS A 262 14.18 19.68 -0.40
N ARG A 263 14.11 20.84 -1.06
CA ARG A 263 14.72 22.08 -0.58
C ARG A 263 14.11 22.54 0.74
N ALA A 264 12.78 22.53 0.87
CA ALA A 264 12.07 22.98 2.06
C ALA A 264 12.48 22.20 3.32
N VAL A 265 12.86 20.92 3.17
CA VAL A 265 13.26 20.06 4.28
C VAL A 265 14.76 19.78 4.33
N GLY A 266 15.56 20.38 3.46
CA GLY A 266 17.02 20.18 3.41
C GLY A 266 17.44 18.76 3.03
N ALA A 267 16.64 18.06 2.21
CA ALA A 267 16.97 16.73 1.72
C ALA A 267 17.96 16.78 0.54
N THR A 268 18.96 15.90 0.57
CA THR A 268 19.93 15.70 -0.52
C THR A 268 19.77 14.34 -1.20
N GLY A 269 18.79 13.53 -0.75
CA GLY A 269 18.37 12.29 -1.40
C GLY A 269 16.86 12.27 -1.63
N TYR A 270 16.44 11.79 -2.80
CA TYR A 270 15.04 11.56 -3.15
C TYR A 270 14.84 10.12 -3.62
N LEU A 271 13.94 9.39 -2.95
CA LEU A 271 13.52 8.05 -3.37
C LEU A 271 12.22 8.14 -4.15
N ALA A 272 12.33 7.97 -5.46
CA ALA A 272 11.23 7.90 -6.40
C ALA A 272 10.57 6.52 -6.38
N ASN A 273 9.25 6.47 -6.58
CA ASN A 273 8.57 5.21 -6.84
C ASN A 273 8.86 4.72 -8.28
N ASN A 274 8.87 3.40 -8.51
CA ASN A 274 9.11 2.85 -9.86
C ASN A 274 8.12 3.35 -10.91
N GLY A 275 6.87 3.63 -10.53
CA GLY A 275 5.85 4.17 -11.42
C GLY A 275 6.12 5.59 -11.92
N SER A 276 7.07 6.31 -11.31
CA SER A 276 7.40 7.71 -11.62
C SER A 276 8.62 7.87 -12.54
N ALA A 277 9.35 6.80 -12.83
CA ALA A 277 10.59 6.84 -13.62
C ALA A 277 10.43 7.49 -15.00
N GLY A 278 9.29 7.28 -15.67
CA GLY A 278 9.02 7.89 -16.98
C GLY A 278 8.66 9.38 -16.95
N TYR A 279 8.49 9.99 -15.77
CA TYR A 279 7.98 11.36 -15.61
C TYR A 279 8.94 12.29 -14.86
N LEU A 280 9.90 11.73 -14.13
CA LEU A 280 10.89 12.53 -13.39
C LEU A 280 11.96 13.04 -14.35
N ARG A 281 12.27 14.32 -14.21
CA ARG A 281 13.39 14.98 -14.89
C ARG A 281 14.61 14.89 -13.99
N LEU A 282 15.40 13.83 -14.15
CA LEU A 282 16.54 13.51 -13.29
C LEU A 282 17.61 14.60 -13.34
N GLU A 283 17.76 15.26 -14.49
CA GLU A 283 18.61 16.42 -14.69
C GLU A 283 18.29 17.55 -13.70
N CYS A 284 17.00 17.83 -13.46
CA CYS A 284 16.60 18.88 -12.52
C CYS A 284 16.96 18.54 -11.07
N PHE A 285 17.01 17.25 -10.69
CA PHE A 285 17.48 16.86 -9.36
C PHE A 285 19.00 17.03 -9.24
N ALA A 286 19.74 16.68 -10.31
CA ALA A 286 21.20 16.79 -10.34
C ALA A 286 21.68 18.25 -10.26
N ASP A 287 21.00 19.18 -10.95
CA ASP A 287 21.28 20.63 -10.89
C ASP A 287 21.19 21.17 -9.46
N GLU A 288 20.34 20.55 -8.64
CA GLU A 288 20.10 20.90 -7.24
C GLU A 288 20.94 20.09 -6.25
N ARG A 289 21.86 19.27 -6.76
CA ARG A 289 22.68 18.33 -5.96
C ARG A 289 21.84 17.37 -5.12
N ILE A 290 20.67 16.97 -5.62
CA ILE A 290 19.80 15.97 -5.00
C ILE A 290 20.01 14.62 -5.71
N ALA A 291 20.49 13.62 -4.98
CA ALA A 291 20.62 12.27 -5.50
C ALA A 291 19.23 11.62 -5.64
N CYS A 292 18.83 11.26 -6.85
CA CYS A 292 17.56 10.59 -7.10
C CYS A 292 17.77 9.09 -7.29
N ALA A 293 17.14 8.28 -6.45
CA ALA A 293 17.13 6.82 -6.53
C ALA A 293 15.71 6.32 -6.80
N PHE A 294 15.58 5.11 -7.34
CA PHE A 294 14.29 4.45 -7.56
C PHE A 294 14.09 3.29 -6.60
N GLN A 295 12.88 3.18 -6.05
CA GLN A 295 12.50 2.08 -5.19
C GLN A 295 12.50 0.76 -5.98
N ASP A 296 13.48 -0.10 -5.73
CA ASP A 296 13.52 -1.44 -6.30
C ASP A 296 12.82 -2.43 -5.36
N TYR A 297 11.55 -2.72 -5.66
CA TYR A 297 10.67 -3.55 -4.84
C TYR A 297 10.07 -4.70 -5.65
N GLU A 298 10.37 -5.92 -5.22
CA GLU A 298 9.70 -7.14 -5.67
C GLU A 298 8.72 -7.59 -4.59
N HIS A 299 7.49 -7.92 -4.98
CA HIS A 299 6.49 -8.27 -3.99
C HIS A 299 6.85 -9.60 -3.29
N PRO A 300 7.10 -9.61 -1.97
CA PRO A 300 7.40 -10.83 -1.24
C PRO A 300 6.16 -11.73 -1.18
N THR A 301 6.37 -13.04 -1.11
CA THR A 301 5.28 -14.00 -0.91
C THR A 301 5.13 -14.30 0.57
N TYR A 302 3.90 -14.47 1.02
CA TYR A 302 3.58 -14.88 2.39
C TYR A 302 2.34 -15.77 2.38
N GLU A 303 2.12 -16.47 3.48
CA GLU A 303 0.97 -17.35 3.59
C GLU A 303 -0.31 -16.54 3.72
N GLN A 304 -1.26 -16.79 2.82
CA GLN A 304 -2.61 -16.26 2.92
C GLN A 304 -3.52 -17.42 3.32
N ARG A 305 -4.25 -17.29 4.42
CA ARG A 305 -4.98 -18.39 5.05
C ARG A 305 -6.46 -18.07 5.24
N SER A 306 -7.29 -19.10 5.15
CA SER A 306 -8.68 -19.04 5.59
C SER A 306 -9.13 -20.42 6.05
N GLN A 307 -9.89 -20.47 7.15
CA GLN A 307 -10.42 -21.70 7.73
C GLN A 307 -9.34 -22.77 7.99
N GLY A 308 -8.14 -22.33 8.39
CA GLY A 308 -6.99 -23.21 8.63
C GLY A 308 -6.27 -23.71 7.37
N ALA A 309 -6.80 -23.45 6.17
CA ALA A 309 -6.19 -23.83 4.91
C ALA A 309 -5.32 -22.71 4.32
N LEU A 310 -4.25 -23.11 3.63
CA LEU A 310 -3.44 -22.21 2.80
C LEU A 310 -4.18 -21.92 1.48
N LEU A 311 -4.20 -20.65 1.08
CA LEU A 311 -4.84 -20.18 -0.14
C LEU A 311 -3.83 -19.99 -1.28
N PRO A 312 -4.28 -19.98 -2.55
CA PRO A 312 -3.45 -19.55 -3.66
C PRO A 312 -3.01 -18.10 -3.45
N PHE A 313 -1.71 -17.81 -3.59
CA PHE A 313 -1.17 -16.49 -3.34
C PHE A 313 -1.71 -15.43 -4.30
N VAL A 314 -2.08 -14.27 -3.77
CA VAL A 314 -2.53 -13.10 -4.52
C VAL A 314 -1.70 -11.89 -4.09
N SER A 315 -0.93 -11.34 -5.01
CA SER A 315 -0.07 -10.18 -4.76
C SER A 315 -0.81 -8.85 -4.90
N HIS A 316 -0.21 -7.78 -4.36
CA HIS A 316 -0.66 -6.39 -4.51
C HIS A 316 -2.09 -6.13 -4.02
N LEU A 317 -2.48 -6.83 -2.95
CA LEU A 317 -3.66 -6.51 -2.14
C LEU A 317 -3.34 -5.37 -1.16
N SER A 318 -4.35 -4.84 -0.50
CA SER A 318 -4.17 -3.94 0.64
C SER A 318 -3.22 -4.54 1.68
N VAL A 319 -2.43 -3.70 2.36
CA VAL A 319 -1.57 -4.10 3.49
C VAL A 319 -2.35 -4.82 4.59
N LEU A 320 -3.67 -4.56 4.70
CA LEU A 320 -4.54 -5.25 5.65
C LEU A 320 -4.62 -6.76 5.37
N ASP A 321 -4.39 -7.21 4.14
CA ASP A 321 -4.26 -8.63 3.83
C ASP A 321 -3.01 -9.23 4.47
N LEU A 322 -1.86 -8.55 4.37
CA LEU A 322 -0.63 -8.97 5.02
C LEU A 322 -0.82 -8.98 6.55
N ILE A 323 -1.33 -7.89 7.12
CA ILE A 323 -1.56 -7.77 8.56
C ILE A 323 -2.51 -8.87 9.05
N ALA A 324 -3.64 -9.11 8.38
CA ALA A 324 -4.58 -10.14 8.79
C ALA A 324 -3.96 -11.56 8.80
N ASN A 325 -2.96 -11.81 7.96
CA ASN A 325 -2.33 -13.12 7.82
C ASN A 325 -1.05 -13.29 8.64
N GLN A 326 -0.30 -12.21 8.87
CA GLN A 326 1.07 -12.27 9.38
C GLN A 326 1.30 -11.39 10.62
N GLY A 327 0.32 -10.56 11.02
CA GLY A 327 0.38 -9.86 12.30
C GLY A 327 1.64 -9.01 12.46
N ALA A 328 2.38 -9.23 13.55
CA ALA A 328 3.62 -8.53 13.88
C ALA A 328 4.76 -8.78 12.87
N ASP A 329 4.76 -9.92 12.17
CA ASP A 329 5.82 -10.28 11.21
C ASP A 329 5.71 -9.49 9.89
N SER A 330 4.63 -8.72 9.73
CA SER A 330 4.35 -7.93 8.52
C SER A 330 5.50 -7.00 8.12
N LEU A 331 6.16 -6.36 9.09
CA LEU A 331 7.26 -5.42 8.81
C LEU A 331 8.49 -6.14 8.24
N GLU A 332 8.85 -7.29 8.80
CA GLU A 332 9.98 -8.07 8.30
C GLU A 332 9.67 -8.59 6.89
N LEU A 333 8.47 -9.12 6.68
CA LEU A 333 8.04 -9.64 5.38
C LEU A 333 8.03 -8.56 4.30
N LEU A 334 7.51 -7.36 4.57
CA LEU A 334 7.53 -6.29 3.56
C LEU A 334 8.96 -5.85 3.25
N ARG A 335 9.88 -5.83 4.23
CA ARG A 335 11.30 -5.49 3.99
C ARG A 335 12.02 -6.48 3.06
N GLN A 336 11.64 -7.76 3.08
CA GLN A 336 12.21 -8.78 2.20
C GLN A 336 11.97 -8.50 0.71
N GLY A 337 10.92 -7.75 0.37
CA GLY A 337 10.68 -7.33 -1.01
C GLY A 337 11.65 -6.28 -1.52
N GLY A 338 12.35 -5.63 -0.59
CA GLY A 338 13.26 -4.56 -0.88
C GLY A 338 14.62 -5.04 -1.41
N ARG A 339 14.98 -4.63 -2.63
CA ARG A 339 16.34 -4.87 -3.14
C ARG A 339 17.26 -3.72 -2.75
N VAL A 340 18.43 -4.07 -2.21
CA VAL A 340 19.58 -3.17 -2.08
C VAL A 340 20.33 -3.24 -3.40
N ARG A 341 20.46 -2.13 -4.11
CA ARG A 341 21.38 -2.07 -5.25
C ARG A 341 22.78 -2.00 -4.68
N SER A 342 23.51 -3.11 -4.76
CA SER A 342 24.92 -3.25 -4.41
C SER A 342 25.82 -2.49 -5.37
#